data_AF-X5ZWE1-F1
#
_entry.id   AF-X5ZWE1-F1
#
_cell.length_a   1.000
_cell.length_b   1.000
_cell.length_c   1.000
_cell.angle_alpha   90.00
_cell.angle_beta   90.00
_cell.angle_gamma   90.00
#
_symmetry.space_group_name_H-M   'P 1'
#
loop_
_entity.id
_entity.type
_entity.pdbx_description
1 polymer ?
#
loop_
_entity_poly.entity_id
_entity_poly.type
_entity_poly.pdbx_seq_one_letter_code
_entity_poly.pdbx_strand_id
1 'polypeptide(L)'
;MWDFEIGRSVSIMIRTWPFIVFRMIVYFGITLAYIVATGSGASVGYGVGHISTDPDGPLSFALWGGIVGIGVVSIALYWIREYILYVVKAGHIAVMVHLIDGRDVPNGQDQIAYAKDVVKERFAEANILFVLDHLVKGAIRAITGLIGGIAAFLPIPGLGGLVAFINTVIRLSLTYVDEIILGYNIRINSSSPFETARQGVVLYAQNGKTMVKNAVWLAVIMWGVSFVIFLLMLAPAAAIMWFIPGQLGGWAFVLAILLAWAFKAAFIEPFAIACLMQVYFRTIEGQVPNAEWDQRLAEASSKFRELRDKALASFGGSRWTQPST
;
A
#
# COMPACT_ATOMS: atom_id res chain seq x y z
N MET A 1 -6.56 -23.53 7.51
CA MET A 1 -5.37 -23.14 8.30
C MET A 1 -4.46 -22.31 7.40
N TRP A 2 -4.04 -21.13 7.87
CA TRP A 2 -3.11 -20.23 7.18
C TRP A 2 -1.65 -20.64 7.43
N ASP A 3 -0.73 -20.15 6.61
CA ASP A 3 0.65 -20.62 6.51
C ASP A 3 1.69 -19.57 6.98
N PHE A 4 1.24 -18.50 7.65
CA PHE A 4 2.07 -17.45 8.27
C PHE A 4 2.02 -17.46 9.80
N GLU A 5 3.06 -16.95 10.45
CA GLU A 5 3.15 -16.86 11.91
C GLU A 5 2.76 -15.46 12.39
N ILE A 6 1.61 -15.36 13.06
CA ILE A 6 1.08 -14.09 13.58
C ILE A 6 2.06 -13.46 14.58
N GLY A 7 2.57 -14.26 15.53
CA GLY A 7 3.51 -13.77 16.56
C GLY A 7 4.80 -13.22 15.95
N ARG A 8 5.29 -13.85 14.88
CA ARG A 8 6.44 -13.35 14.13
C ARG A 8 6.15 -12.02 13.44
N SER A 9 5.00 -11.90 12.77
CA SER A 9 4.57 -10.64 12.15
C SER A 9 4.42 -9.52 13.17
N VAL A 10 3.80 -9.79 14.33
CA VAL A 10 3.68 -8.82 15.43
C VAL A 10 5.06 -8.41 15.95
N SER A 11 5.98 -9.36 16.15
CA SER A 11 7.36 -9.07 16.55
C SER A 11 8.07 -8.16 15.54
N ILE A 12 7.91 -8.41 14.24
CA ILE A 12 8.44 -7.52 13.18
C ILE A 12 7.87 -6.11 13.33
N MET A 13 6.56 -5.95 13.53
CA MET A 13 5.93 -4.64 13.73
C MET A 13 6.46 -3.89 14.94
N ILE A 14 6.71 -4.60 16.05
CA ILE A 14 7.31 -4.02 17.25
C ILE A 14 8.76 -3.58 16.98
N ARG A 15 9.54 -4.41 16.29
CA ARG A 15 10.94 -4.11 15.96
C ARG A 15 11.07 -2.99 14.92
N THR A 16 10.04 -2.73 14.11
CA THR A 16 9.96 -1.64 13.14
C THR A 16 9.03 -0.49 13.55
N TRP A 17 8.78 -0.33 14.86
CA TRP A 17 7.93 0.74 15.41
C TRP A 17 8.26 2.16 14.90
N PRO A 18 9.52 2.55 14.59
CA PRO A 18 9.81 3.89 14.06
C PRO A 18 9.08 4.16 12.73
N PHE A 19 8.93 3.14 11.87
CA PHE A 19 8.16 3.26 10.63
C PHE A 19 6.66 3.38 10.90
N ILE A 20 6.15 2.67 11.90
CA ILE A 20 4.73 2.75 12.29
C ILE A 20 4.43 4.16 12.81
N VAL A 21 5.26 4.70 13.70
CA VAL A 21 5.12 6.07 14.23
C VAL A 21 5.23 7.10 13.11
N PHE A 22 6.23 6.98 12.24
CA PHE A 22 6.36 7.87 11.10
C PHE A 22 5.11 7.86 10.21
N ARG A 23 4.57 6.68 9.90
CA ARG A 23 3.31 6.55 9.14
C ARG A 23 2.13 7.20 9.85
N MET A 24 2.01 7.02 11.16
CA MET A 24 0.97 7.69 11.94
C MET A 24 1.09 9.21 11.85
N ILE A 25 2.30 9.76 11.99
CA ILE A 25 2.55 11.21 11.86
C ILE A 25 2.16 11.69 10.46
N VAL A 26 2.55 10.98 9.41
CA VAL A 26 2.22 11.36 8.03
C VAL A 26 0.71 11.30 7.78
N TYR A 27 0.02 10.21 8.17
CA TYR A 27 -1.42 10.10 7.98
C TYR A 27 -2.19 11.15 8.79
N PHE A 28 -1.79 11.38 10.04
CA PHE A 28 -2.37 12.43 10.86
C PHE A 28 -2.12 13.83 10.28
N GLY A 29 -0.89 14.10 9.81
CA GLY A 29 -0.53 15.36 9.17
C GLY A 29 -1.32 15.62 7.88
N ILE A 30 -1.54 14.58 7.07
CA ILE A 30 -2.42 14.64 5.89
C ILE A 30 -3.84 15.01 6.30
N THR A 31 -4.39 14.33 7.31
CA THR A 31 -5.73 14.63 7.82
C THR A 31 -5.84 16.07 8.32
N LEU A 32 -4.86 16.53 9.10
CA LEU A 32 -4.84 17.90 9.62
C LEU A 32 -4.75 18.93 8.48
N ALA A 33 -3.93 18.67 7.46
CA ALA A 33 -3.84 19.53 6.28
C ALA A 33 -5.19 19.67 5.57
N TYR A 34 -5.93 18.56 5.40
CA TYR A 34 -7.28 18.59 4.83
C TYR A 34 -8.25 19.40 5.69
N ILE A 35 -8.24 19.22 7.02
CA ILE A 35 -9.11 19.99 7.92
C ILE A 35 -8.81 21.48 7.81
N VAL A 36 -7.54 21.86 7.92
CA VAL A 36 -7.11 23.26 7.88
C VAL A 36 -7.47 23.89 6.55
N ALA A 37 -7.16 23.23 5.42
CA ALA A 37 -7.41 23.82 4.11
C ALA A 37 -8.90 23.90 3.76
N THR A 38 -9.70 22.89 4.15
CA THR A 38 -11.15 22.95 3.97
C THR A 38 -11.74 24.08 4.80
N GLY A 39 -11.33 24.19 6.08
CA GLY A 39 -11.79 25.24 6.98
C GLY A 39 -11.40 26.63 6.50
N SER A 40 -10.12 26.85 6.18
CA SER A 40 -9.62 28.14 5.69
C SER A 40 -10.21 28.50 4.34
N GLY A 41 -10.32 27.53 3.42
CA GLY A 41 -10.95 27.73 2.12
C GLY A 41 -12.41 28.15 2.28
N ALA A 42 -13.16 27.47 3.15
CA ALA A 42 -14.54 27.84 3.44
C ALA A 42 -14.66 29.21 4.10
N SER A 43 -13.77 29.58 5.02
CA SER A 43 -13.75 30.90 5.63
C SER A 43 -13.47 32.02 4.63
N VAL A 44 -12.49 31.84 3.73
CA VAL A 44 -12.21 32.81 2.67
C VAL A 44 -13.38 32.91 1.71
N GLY A 45 -13.95 31.77 1.30
CA GLY A 45 -15.14 31.72 0.45
C GLY A 45 -16.32 32.47 1.06
N TYR A 46 -16.60 32.24 2.35
CA TYR A 46 -17.64 32.94 3.09
C TYR A 46 -17.43 34.47 3.07
N GLY A 47 -16.20 34.93 3.31
CA GLY A 47 -15.84 36.34 3.25
C GLY A 47 -16.06 36.95 1.86
N VAL A 48 -15.62 36.27 0.80
CA VAL A 48 -15.81 36.71 -0.59
C VAL A 48 -17.29 36.72 -0.99
N GLY A 49 -18.07 35.77 -0.52
CA GLY A 49 -19.51 35.67 -0.83
C GLY A 49 -20.34 36.85 -0.36
N HIS A 50 -19.85 37.69 0.56
CA HIS A 50 -20.51 38.95 0.95
C HIS A 50 -20.45 40.04 -0.13
N ILE A 51 -19.63 39.85 -1.17
CA ILE A 51 -19.62 40.72 -2.36
C ILE A 51 -20.80 40.39 -3.29
N SER A 52 -21.35 39.18 -3.18
CA SER A 52 -22.53 38.76 -3.95
C SER A 52 -23.78 39.50 -3.51
N THR A 53 -24.66 39.82 -4.45
CA THR A 53 -26.01 40.34 -4.17
C THR A 53 -27.01 39.24 -3.81
N ASP A 54 -26.64 37.98 -4.00
CA ASP A 54 -27.44 36.81 -3.61
C ASP A 54 -27.41 36.62 -2.08
N PRO A 55 -28.57 36.55 -1.38
CA PRO A 55 -28.64 36.25 0.05
C PRO A 55 -27.91 34.95 0.46
N ASP A 56 -27.86 33.95 -0.43
CA ASP A 56 -27.16 32.69 -0.19
C ASP A 56 -25.68 32.73 -0.62
N GLY A 57 -25.21 33.87 -1.12
CA GLY A 57 -23.85 34.11 -1.59
C GLY A 57 -22.77 33.69 -0.60
N PRO A 58 -22.78 34.16 0.66
CA PRO A 58 -21.80 33.75 1.67
C PRO A 58 -21.73 32.23 1.88
N LEU A 59 -22.89 31.55 1.96
CA LEU A 59 -22.94 30.10 2.20
C LEU A 59 -22.46 29.31 0.97
N SER A 60 -22.91 29.70 -0.23
CA SER A 60 -22.53 29.08 -1.50
C SER A 60 -21.02 29.22 -1.77
N PHE A 61 -20.48 30.41 -1.59
CA PHE A 61 -19.04 30.64 -1.76
C PHE A 61 -18.21 29.98 -0.67
N ALA A 62 -18.71 29.81 0.56
CA ALA A 62 -18.05 29.01 1.59
C ALA A 62 -17.92 27.54 1.18
N LEU A 63 -18.98 26.94 0.61
CA LEU A 63 -18.93 25.57 0.11
C LEU A 63 -17.86 25.42 -0.98
N TRP A 64 -17.87 26.30 -1.98
CA TRP A 64 -16.89 26.28 -3.07
C TRP A 64 -15.47 26.57 -2.58
N GLY A 65 -15.32 27.51 -1.65
CA GLY A 65 -14.04 27.79 -1.00
C GLY A 65 -13.49 26.56 -0.28
N GLY A 66 -14.34 25.80 0.43
CA GLY A 66 -13.97 24.52 1.03
C GLY A 66 -13.54 23.47 0.01
N ILE A 67 -14.29 23.31 -1.09
CA ILE A 67 -13.95 22.39 -2.20
C ILE A 67 -12.60 22.77 -2.82
N VAL A 68 -12.36 24.06 -3.08
CA VAL A 68 -11.07 24.55 -3.59
C VAL A 68 -9.95 24.26 -2.60
N GLY A 69 -10.17 24.48 -1.30
CA GLY A 69 -9.23 24.13 -0.24
C GLY A 69 -8.82 22.65 -0.26
N ILE A 70 -9.79 21.74 -0.39
CA ILE A 70 -9.56 20.30 -0.57
C ILE A 70 -8.75 20.04 -1.86
N GLY A 71 -9.10 20.70 -2.97
CA GLY A 71 -8.43 20.55 -4.24
C GLY A 71 -6.95 20.93 -4.17
N VAL A 72 -6.64 22.09 -3.60
CA VAL A 72 -5.26 22.60 -3.44
C VAL A 72 -4.42 21.63 -2.59
N VAL A 73 -4.93 21.19 -1.44
CA VAL A 73 -4.21 20.22 -0.60
C VAL A 73 -4.07 18.88 -1.29
N SER A 74 -5.08 18.42 -2.03
CA SER A 74 -4.99 17.15 -2.78
C SER A 74 -3.90 17.20 -3.85
N ILE A 75 -3.73 18.33 -4.53
CA ILE A 75 -2.62 18.54 -5.47
C ILE A 75 -1.29 18.51 -4.70
N ALA A 76 -1.12 19.30 -3.63
CA ALA A 76 0.14 19.30 -2.87
C ALA A 76 0.50 17.89 -2.33
N LEU A 77 -0.50 17.18 -1.78
CA LEU A 77 -0.33 15.83 -1.26
C LEU A 77 -0.07 14.79 -2.34
N TYR A 78 -0.61 14.96 -3.56
CA TYR A 78 -0.29 14.08 -4.69
C TYR A 78 1.23 14.02 -4.92
N TRP A 79 1.90 15.19 -4.89
CA TRP A 79 3.35 15.29 -5.09
C TRP A 79 4.14 14.73 -3.90
N ILE A 80 3.70 15.01 -2.67
CA ILE A 80 4.36 14.52 -1.43
C ILE A 80 4.23 13.00 -1.29
N ARG A 81 3.06 12.45 -1.66
CA ARG A 81 2.75 11.02 -1.55
C ARG A 81 3.70 10.17 -2.37
N GLU A 82 4.03 10.60 -3.57
CA GLU A 82 4.84 9.80 -4.49
C GLU A 82 6.27 9.60 -3.98
N TYR A 83 6.86 10.60 -3.33
CA TYR A 83 8.23 10.50 -2.83
C TYR A 83 8.30 9.98 -1.39
N ILE A 84 7.59 10.60 -0.44
CA ILE A 84 7.76 10.31 0.99
C ILE A 84 7.13 8.96 1.35
N LEU A 85 5.90 8.71 0.92
CA LEU A 85 5.22 7.46 1.29
C LEU A 85 5.86 6.27 0.60
N TYR A 86 6.36 6.44 -0.63
CA TYR A 86 6.90 5.33 -1.39
C TYR A 86 8.31 4.92 -0.95
N VAL A 87 9.23 5.89 -0.79
CA VAL A 87 10.59 5.61 -0.30
C VAL A 87 10.55 5.04 1.13
N VAL A 88 9.69 5.60 2.00
CA VAL A 88 9.55 5.08 3.37
C VAL A 88 8.88 3.71 3.39
N LYS A 89 7.92 3.45 2.49
CA LYS A 89 7.29 2.13 2.38
C LYS A 89 8.28 1.08 1.89
N ALA A 90 9.04 1.37 0.84
CA ALA A 90 10.12 0.52 0.36
C ALA A 90 11.20 0.29 1.42
N GLY A 91 11.56 1.35 2.15
CA GLY A 91 12.49 1.26 3.27
C GLY A 91 11.96 0.36 4.39
N HIS A 92 10.68 0.49 4.76
CA HIS A 92 10.07 -0.40 5.73
C HIS A 92 10.09 -1.86 5.24
N ILE A 93 9.79 -2.10 3.96
CA ILE A 93 9.87 -3.44 3.35
C ILE A 93 11.30 -3.99 3.43
N ALA A 94 12.32 -3.19 3.15
CA ALA A 94 13.72 -3.60 3.26
C ALA A 94 14.08 -4.08 4.67
N VAL A 95 13.64 -3.36 5.70
CA VAL A 95 13.85 -3.74 7.11
C VAL A 95 13.03 -4.98 7.48
N MET A 96 11.76 -5.08 7.04
CA MET A 96 10.92 -6.26 7.25
C MET A 96 11.55 -7.51 6.64
N VAL A 97 12.12 -7.42 5.43
CA VAL A 97 12.80 -8.54 4.75
C VAL A 97 13.97 -9.05 5.61
N HIS A 98 14.81 -8.17 6.15
CA HIS A 98 15.92 -8.57 7.03
C HIS A 98 15.41 -9.33 8.26
N LEU A 99 14.36 -8.81 8.91
CA LEU A 99 13.76 -9.46 10.08
C LEU A 99 13.07 -10.80 9.74
N ILE A 100 12.48 -10.93 8.55
CA ILE A 100 11.93 -12.20 8.04
C ILE A 100 13.03 -13.21 7.71
N ASP A 101 14.24 -12.77 7.35
CA ASP A 101 15.39 -13.67 7.21
C ASP A 101 16.11 -13.92 8.55
N GLY A 102 15.60 -13.39 9.67
CA GLY A 102 16.23 -13.53 10.98
C GLY A 102 17.50 -12.70 11.17
N ARG A 103 17.77 -11.76 10.28
CA ARG A 103 18.88 -10.81 10.39
C ARG A 103 18.52 -9.65 11.31
N ASP A 104 19.51 -9.15 12.02
CA ASP A 104 19.36 -7.93 12.81
C ASP A 104 19.39 -6.68 11.94
N VAL A 105 18.78 -5.62 12.47
CA VAL A 105 18.72 -4.29 11.88
C VAL A 105 19.04 -3.28 12.97
N PRO A 106 19.54 -2.07 12.63
CA PRO A 106 19.72 -0.99 13.62
C PRO A 106 18.44 -0.77 14.43
N ASN A 107 18.54 -0.20 15.64
CA ASN A 107 17.37 0.12 16.46
C ASN A 107 17.01 1.60 16.37
N GLY A 108 15.75 1.96 16.61
CA GLY A 108 15.33 3.36 16.69
C GLY A 108 15.34 4.11 15.34
N GLN A 109 15.59 5.42 15.36
CA GLN A 109 15.48 6.28 14.17
C GLN A 109 16.51 5.94 13.08
N ASP A 110 17.66 5.36 13.46
CA ASP A 110 18.69 4.92 12.53
C ASP A 110 18.19 3.84 11.56
N GLN A 111 17.11 3.13 11.89
CA GLN A 111 16.42 2.23 10.96
C GLN A 111 15.95 2.91 9.69
N ILE A 112 15.49 4.16 9.79
CA ILE A 112 14.97 4.91 8.64
C ILE A 112 16.12 5.32 7.72
N ALA A 113 17.25 5.72 8.29
CA ALA A 113 18.46 6.05 7.52
C ALA A 113 19.02 4.80 6.82
N TYR A 114 19.22 3.72 7.58
CA TYR A 114 19.63 2.42 7.02
C TYR A 114 18.74 1.95 5.88
N ALA A 115 17.42 2.06 6.05
CA ALA A 115 16.47 1.65 5.04
C ALA A 115 16.54 2.52 3.78
N LYS A 116 16.76 3.83 3.92
CA LYS A 116 16.97 4.73 2.78
C LYS A 116 18.24 4.35 2.01
N ASP A 117 19.31 3.98 2.71
CA ASP A 117 20.56 3.55 2.08
C ASP A 117 20.36 2.25 1.30
N VAL A 118 19.66 1.26 1.88
CA VAL A 118 19.32 0.01 1.17
C VAL A 118 18.50 0.29 -0.08
N VAL A 119 17.49 1.16 -0.02
CA VAL A 119 16.68 1.49 -1.20
C VAL A 119 17.50 2.24 -2.25
N LYS A 120 18.36 3.17 -1.83
CA LYS A 120 19.21 3.96 -2.72
C LYS A 120 20.25 3.10 -3.43
N GLU A 121 20.90 2.18 -2.70
CA GLU A 121 21.90 1.26 -3.26
C GLU A 121 21.28 0.34 -4.33
N ARG A 122 20.04 -0.12 -4.12
CA ARG A 122 19.41 -1.14 -4.97
C ARG A 122 18.74 -0.58 -6.21
N PHE A 123 18.10 0.58 -6.07
CA PHE A 123 17.31 1.16 -7.16
C PHE A 123 18.01 2.34 -7.83
N ALA A 124 19.18 2.78 -7.33
CA ALA A 124 20.00 3.92 -7.76
C ALA A 124 19.26 5.28 -7.69
N GLU A 125 18.11 5.37 -8.36
CA GLU A 125 17.20 6.49 -8.39
C GLU A 125 15.81 6.07 -7.91
N ALA A 126 15.13 6.94 -7.16
CA ALA A 126 13.74 6.72 -6.75
C ALA A 126 12.79 6.50 -7.95
N ASN A 127 13.13 7.06 -9.11
CA ASN A 127 12.40 6.89 -10.37
C ASN A 127 12.34 5.43 -10.83
N ILE A 128 13.43 4.66 -10.68
CA ILE A 128 13.47 3.26 -11.12
C ILE A 128 12.54 2.40 -10.26
N LEU A 129 12.61 2.58 -8.94
CA LEU A 129 11.73 1.90 -7.99
C LEU A 129 10.26 2.22 -8.29
N PHE A 130 9.95 3.50 -8.57
CA PHE A 130 8.59 3.93 -8.90
C PHE A 130 8.07 3.29 -10.20
N VAL A 131 8.89 3.28 -11.25
CA VAL A 131 8.53 2.62 -12.51
C VAL A 131 8.29 1.13 -12.26
N LEU A 132 9.19 0.45 -11.54
CA LEU A 132 9.04 -0.96 -11.19
C LEU A 132 7.70 -1.23 -10.49
N ASP A 133 7.38 -0.45 -9.46
CA ASP A 133 6.12 -0.51 -8.71
C ASP A 133 4.90 -0.46 -9.61
N HIS A 134 4.87 0.54 -10.48
CA HIS A 134 3.72 0.81 -11.32
C HIS A 134 3.50 -0.30 -12.34
N LEU A 135 4.59 -0.84 -12.89
CA LEU A 135 4.56 -1.98 -13.79
C LEU A 135 4.07 -3.25 -13.08
N VAL A 136 4.58 -3.51 -11.88
CA VAL A 136 4.18 -4.66 -11.06
C VAL A 136 2.69 -4.55 -10.69
N LYS A 137 2.22 -3.39 -10.20
CA LYS A 137 0.79 -3.14 -9.94
C LYS A 137 -0.07 -3.36 -11.17
N GLY A 138 0.37 -2.89 -12.33
CA GLY A 138 -0.30 -3.10 -13.61
C GLY A 138 -0.38 -4.58 -14.01
N ALA A 139 0.70 -5.33 -13.81
CA ALA A 139 0.75 -6.77 -14.07
C ALA A 139 -0.17 -7.56 -13.12
N ILE A 140 -0.15 -7.24 -11.82
CA ILE A 140 -0.98 -7.88 -10.79
C ILE A 140 -2.47 -7.71 -11.09
N ARG A 141 -2.92 -6.56 -11.62
CA ARG A 141 -4.33 -6.37 -11.99
C ARG A 141 -4.81 -7.40 -13.01
N ALA A 142 -3.95 -7.79 -13.96
CA ALA A 142 -4.30 -8.80 -14.95
C ALA A 142 -4.47 -10.21 -14.35
N ILE A 143 -3.77 -10.52 -13.24
CA ILE A 143 -3.96 -11.79 -12.51
C ILE A 143 -5.42 -11.95 -12.07
N THR A 144 -6.07 -10.86 -11.62
CA THR A 144 -7.49 -10.87 -11.25
C THR A 144 -8.37 -11.33 -12.42
N GLY A 145 -8.11 -10.83 -13.62
CA GLY A 145 -8.86 -11.17 -14.83
C GLY A 145 -8.62 -12.61 -15.28
N LEU A 146 -7.37 -13.07 -15.23
CA LEU A 146 -6.99 -14.44 -15.60
C LEU A 146 -7.59 -15.49 -14.65
N ILE A 147 -7.61 -15.22 -13.34
CA ILE A 147 -8.17 -16.14 -12.33
C ILE A 147 -9.70 -15.99 -12.26
N GLY A 148 -10.22 -14.77 -12.34
CA GLY A 148 -11.65 -14.46 -12.24
C GLY A 148 -12.46 -14.80 -13.50
N GLY A 149 -11.82 -14.86 -14.68
CA GLY A 149 -12.47 -15.21 -15.95
C GLY A 149 -13.11 -16.60 -15.97
N ILE A 150 -12.65 -17.51 -15.11
CA ILE A 150 -13.24 -18.85 -14.93
C ILE A 150 -14.68 -18.75 -14.39
N ALA A 151 -15.01 -17.71 -13.60
CA ALA A 151 -16.34 -17.52 -13.03
C ALA A 151 -17.36 -16.93 -14.01
N ALA A 152 -16.91 -16.26 -15.09
CA ALA A 152 -17.80 -15.63 -16.07
C ALA A 152 -18.37 -16.62 -17.10
N PHE A 153 -17.76 -17.80 -17.26
CA PHE A 153 -18.18 -18.83 -18.21
C PHE A 153 -19.34 -19.72 -17.72
N LEU A 154 -19.77 -19.55 -16.47
CA LEU A 154 -20.94 -20.22 -15.90
C LEU A 154 -21.99 -19.16 -15.50
N PRO A 155 -22.79 -18.65 -16.45
CA PRO A 155 -23.93 -17.79 -16.13
C PRO A 155 -25.02 -18.64 -15.46
N ILE A 156 -24.80 -19.00 -14.19
CA ILE A 156 -25.78 -19.69 -13.36
C ILE A 156 -26.59 -18.61 -12.64
N PRO A 157 -27.89 -18.48 -12.95
CA PRO A 157 -28.79 -17.58 -12.22
C PRO A 157 -28.71 -17.84 -10.71
N GLY A 158 -28.55 -16.79 -9.90
CA GLY A 158 -28.46 -16.91 -8.44
C GLY A 158 -27.04 -16.97 -7.84
N LEU A 159 -25.98 -17.09 -8.65
CA LEU A 159 -24.59 -17.13 -8.15
C LEU A 159 -23.86 -15.77 -8.17
N GLY A 160 -24.52 -14.67 -8.56
CA GLY A 160 -23.89 -13.35 -8.67
C GLY A 160 -23.20 -12.87 -7.38
N GLY A 161 -23.80 -13.13 -6.23
CA GLY A 161 -23.21 -12.81 -4.91
C GLY A 161 -21.95 -13.62 -4.61
N LEU A 162 -21.92 -14.91 -4.96
CA LEU A 162 -20.76 -15.77 -4.79
C LEU A 162 -19.60 -15.31 -5.68
N VAL A 163 -19.87 -14.97 -6.94
CA VAL A 163 -18.87 -14.44 -7.88
C VAL A 163 -18.31 -13.10 -7.38
N ALA A 164 -19.16 -12.19 -6.89
CA ALA A 164 -18.72 -10.93 -6.30
C ALA A 164 -17.84 -11.13 -5.06
N PHE A 165 -18.19 -12.09 -4.21
CA PHE A 165 -17.38 -12.47 -3.06
C PHE A 165 -16.01 -13.02 -3.48
N ILE A 166 -15.96 -13.95 -4.44
CA ILE A 166 -14.72 -14.52 -4.98
C ILE A 166 -13.83 -13.41 -5.58
N ASN A 167 -14.41 -12.51 -6.38
CA ASN A 167 -13.67 -11.38 -6.95
C ASN A 167 -13.12 -10.43 -5.88
N THR A 168 -13.86 -10.22 -4.79
CA THR A 168 -13.39 -9.44 -3.64
C THR A 168 -12.21 -10.12 -2.95
N VAL A 169 -12.32 -11.43 -2.71
CA VAL A 169 -11.25 -12.25 -2.14
C VAL A 169 -9.98 -12.21 -2.99
N ILE A 170 -10.09 -12.36 -4.30
CA ILE A 170 -8.95 -12.28 -5.22
C ILE A 170 -8.34 -10.87 -5.16
N ARG A 171 -9.16 -9.81 -5.20
CA ARG A 171 -8.65 -8.43 -5.10
C ARG A 171 -7.91 -8.17 -3.79
N LEU A 172 -8.44 -8.70 -2.67
CA LEU A 172 -7.80 -8.61 -1.37
C LEU A 172 -6.45 -9.34 -1.35
N SER A 173 -6.34 -10.51 -1.99
CA SER A 173 -5.05 -11.21 -2.09
C SER A 173 -4.01 -10.46 -2.89
N LEU A 174 -4.45 -9.69 -3.89
CA LEU A 174 -3.58 -8.93 -4.77
C LEU A 174 -3.18 -7.56 -4.22
N THR A 175 -3.75 -7.14 -3.08
CA THR A 175 -3.60 -5.78 -2.55
C THR A 175 -2.16 -5.44 -2.15
N TYR A 176 -1.40 -6.43 -1.69
CA TYR A 176 -0.04 -6.22 -1.15
C TYR A 176 1.05 -6.92 -1.98
N VAL A 177 0.73 -7.30 -3.21
CA VAL A 177 1.63 -8.14 -4.01
C VAL A 177 2.81 -7.35 -4.53
N ASP A 178 2.62 -6.08 -4.90
CA ASP A 178 3.73 -5.24 -5.34
C ASP A 178 4.79 -5.07 -4.25
N GLU A 179 4.38 -4.94 -2.99
CA GLU A 179 5.30 -4.86 -1.85
C GLU A 179 6.01 -6.18 -1.59
N ILE A 180 5.33 -7.31 -1.79
CA ILE A 180 5.93 -8.63 -1.69
C ILE A 180 6.97 -8.85 -2.80
N ILE A 181 6.67 -8.44 -4.05
CA ILE A 181 7.61 -8.53 -5.18
C ILE A 181 8.81 -7.60 -4.96
N LEU A 182 8.58 -6.40 -4.44
CA LEU A 182 9.64 -5.49 -4.01
C LEU A 182 10.50 -6.14 -2.91
N GLY A 183 9.87 -6.73 -1.90
CA GLY A 183 10.55 -7.46 -0.84
C GLY A 183 11.39 -8.62 -1.38
N TYR A 184 10.89 -9.36 -2.37
CA TYR A 184 11.64 -10.41 -3.05
C TYR A 184 12.88 -9.87 -3.77
N ASN A 185 12.73 -8.75 -4.47
CA ASN A 185 13.83 -8.06 -5.14
C ASN A 185 14.98 -7.71 -4.18
N ILE A 186 14.60 -7.16 -3.03
CA ILE A 186 15.52 -6.78 -1.96
C ILE A 186 16.14 -8.03 -1.31
N ARG A 187 15.34 -9.06 -1.05
CA ARG A 187 15.76 -10.30 -0.36
C ARG A 187 16.87 -11.02 -1.11
N ILE A 188 16.75 -11.16 -2.42
CA ILE A 188 17.73 -11.89 -3.24
C ILE A 188 18.90 -11.01 -3.70
N ASN A 189 18.94 -9.74 -3.26
CA ASN A 189 19.96 -8.78 -3.68
C ASN A 189 20.07 -8.65 -5.21
N SER A 190 18.93 -8.44 -5.89
CA SER A 190 18.90 -8.47 -7.37
C SER A 190 19.66 -7.31 -8.00
N SER A 191 20.53 -7.64 -8.98
CA SER A 191 21.17 -6.67 -9.87
C SER A 191 20.35 -6.35 -11.12
N SER A 192 19.23 -7.07 -11.35
CA SER A 192 18.30 -6.83 -12.46
C SER A 192 16.87 -6.72 -11.93
N PRO A 193 16.50 -5.56 -11.37
CA PRO A 193 15.25 -5.43 -10.62
C PRO A 193 14.00 -5.73 -11.46
N PHE A 194 13.98 -5.32 -12.73
CA PHE A 194 12.86 -5.57 -13.64
C PHE A 194 12.69 -7.06 -13.95
N GLU A 195 13.79 -7.78 -14.19
CA GLU A 195 13.74 -9.22 -14.45
C GLU A 195 13.29 -10.00 -13.21
N THR A 196 13.86 -9.68 -12.04
CA THR A 196 13.46 -10.32 -10.78
C THR A 196 12.00 -10.02 -10.45
N ALA A 197 11.50 -8.81 -10.72
CA ALA A 197 10.10 -8.50 -10.52
C ALA A 197 9.20 -9.26 -11.50
N ARG A 198 9.59 -9.40 -12.78
CA ARG A 198 8.87 -10.22 -13.76
C ARG A 198 8.72 -11.65 -13.26
N GLN A 199 9.85 -12.26 -12.89
CA GLN A 199 9.87 -13.61 -12.33
C GLN A 199 9.04 -13.71 -11.05
N GLY A 200 9.14 -12.72 -10.16
CA GLY A 200 8.36 -12.66 -8.93
C GLY A 200 6.85 -12.65 -9.19
N VAL A 201 6.37 -11.86 -10.16
CA VAL A 201 4.95 -11.83 -10.55
C VAL A 201 4.51 -13.19 -11.11
N VAL A 202 5.34 -13.85 -11.92
CA VAL A 202 5.05 -15.21 -12.41
C VAL A 202 4.98 -16.22 -11.27
N LEU A 203 5.95 -16.21 -10.35
CA LEU A 203 5.98 -17.04 -9.16
C LEU A 203 4.75 -16.82 -8.27
N TYR A 204 4.25 -15.59 -8.20
CA TYR A 204 3.01 -15.29 -7.48
C TYR A 204 1.79 -15.89 -8.20
N ALA A 205 1.67 -15.66 -9.51
CA ALA A 205 0.56 -16.14 -10.31
C ALA A 205 0.45 -17.67 -10.29
N GLN A 206 1.58 -18.37 -10.46
CA GLN A 206 1.60 -19.84 -10.45
C GLN A 206 1.24 -20.43 -9.07
N ASN A 207 1.47 -19.69 -7.98
CA ASN A 207 1.09 -20.07 -6.62
C ASN A 207 -0.22 -19.40 -6.14
N GLY A 208 -1.04 -18.90 -7.07
CA GLY A 208 -2.22 -18.07 -6.76
C GLY A 208 -3.19 -18.71 -5.77
N LYS A 209 -3.38 -20.03 -5.82
CA LYS A 209 -4.26 -20.74 -4.86
C LYS A 209 -3.77 -20.61 -3.41
N THR A 210 -2.48 -20.82 -3.18
CA THR A 210 -1.85 -20.69 -1.86
C THR A 210 -1.92 -19.25 -1.37
N MET A 211 -1.65 -18.29 -2.24
CA MET A 211 -1.69 -16.87 -1.90
C MET A 211 -3.10 -16.38 -1.58
N VAL A 212 -4.11 -16.76 -2.40
CA VAL A 212 -5.51 -16.42 -2.15
C VAL A 212 -6.01 -17.01 -0.85
N LYS A 213 -5.74 -18.31 -0.59
CA LYS A 213 -6.12 -18.97 0.67
C LYS A 213 -5.60 -18.20 1.89
N ASN A 214 -4.33 -17.80 1.87
CA ASN A 214 -3.72 -17.07 2.98
C ASN A 214 -4.27 -15.65 3.13
N ALA A 215 -4.48 -14.96 2.01
CA ALA A 215 -5.06 -13.62 2.02
C ALA A 215 -6.50 -13.59 2.56
N VAL A 216 -7.32 -14.62 2.31
CA VAL A 216 -8.67 -14.73 2.89
C VAL A 216 -8.59 -14.76 4.43
N TRP A 217 -7.76 -15.65 4.97
CA TRP A 217 -7.58 -15.75 6.42
C TRP A 217 -7.03 -14.47 7.02
N LEU A 218 -6.05 -13.86 6.34
CA LEU A 218 -5.51 -12.58 6.75
C LEU A 218 -6.58 -11.47 6.72
N ALA A 219 -7.45 -11.43 5.72
CA ALA A 219 -8.55 -10.46 5.67
C ALA A 219 -9.52 -10.61 6.85
N VAL A 220 -9.88 -11.85 7.23
CA VAL A 220 -10.71 -12.11 8.41
C VAL A 220 -10.01 -11.64 9.70
N ILE A 221 -8.73 -11.94 9.86
CA ILE A 221 -7.92 -11.49 11.00
C ILE A 221 -7.87 -9.95 11.05
N MET A 222 -7.58 -9.31 9.91
CA MET A 222 -7.52 -7.85 9.82
C MET A 222 -8.87 -7.18 10.12
N TRP A 223 -9.99 -7.81 9.75
CA TRP A 223 -11.31 -7.31 10.10
C TRP A 223 -11.55 -7.38 11.62
N GLY A 224 -11.21 -8.51 12.26
CA GLY A 224 -11.25 -8.65 13.71
C GLY A 224 -10.36 -7.63 14.43
N VAL A 225 -9.11 -7.47 13.98
CA VAL A 225 -8.18 -6.45 14.52
C VAL A 225 -8.71 -5.04 14.31
N SER A 226 -9.27 -4.73 13.13
CA SER A 226 -9.90 -3.43 12.87
C SER A 226 -11.06 -3.15 13.83
N PHE A 227 -11.88 -4.16 14.11
CA PHE A 227 -13.01 -4.05 15.04
C PHE A 227 -12.52 -3.82 16.47
N VAL A 228 -11.49 -4.53 16.92
CA VAL A 228 -10.88 -4.30 18.23
C VAL A 228 -10.29 -2.89 18.33
N ILE A 229 -9.53 -2.44 17.33
CA ILE A 229 -8.99 -1.07 17.28
C ILE A 229 -10.12 -0.05 17.35
N PHE A 230 -11.20 -0.25 16.60
CA PHE A 230 -12.36 0.63 16.63
C PHE A 230 -12.95 0.73 18.05
N LEU A 231 -13.19 -0.40 18.73
CA LEU A 231 -13.68 -0.41 20.11
C LEU A 231 -12.72 0.29 21.07
N LEU A 232 -11.42 0.05 20.95
CA LEU A 232 -10.40 0.72 21.77
C LEU A 232 -10.40 2.24 21.57
N MET A 233 -10.70 2.71 20.36
CA MET A 233 -10.76 4.14 20.02
C MET A 233 -12.08 4.79 20.44
N LEU A 234 -13.13 4.04 20.75
CA LEU A 234 -14.37 4.60 21.33
C LEU A 234 -14.14 5.19 22.72
N ALA A 235 -13.26 4.59 23.54
CA ALA A 235 -12.96 5.07 24.88
C ALA A 235 -12.36 6.51 24.90
N PRO A 236 -11.27 6.82 24.17
CA PRO A 236 -10.76 8.19 24.09
C PRO A 236 -11.77 9.13 23.41
N ALA A 237 -12.55 8.67 22.42
CA ALA A 237 -13.62 9.48 21.83
C ALA A 237 -14.66 9.91 22.87
N ALA A 238 -15.15 8.94 23.67
CA ALA A 238 -16.13 9.15 24.71
C ALA A 238 -15.58 10.04 25.84
N ALA A 239 -14.30 9.86 26.21
CA ALA A 239 -13.63 10.71 27.17
C ALA A 239 -13.61 12.18 26.70
N ILE A 240 -13.22 12.45 25.45
CA ILE A 240 -13.20 13.83 24.93
C ILE A 240 -14.63 14.41 24.90
N MET A 241 -15.64 13.63 24.48
CA MET A 241 -17.03 14.09 24.52
C MET A 241 -17.53 14.42 25.92
N TRP A 242 -17.07 13.69 26.95
CA TRP A 242 -17.42 13.97 28.33
C TRP A 242 -16.77 15.26 28.85
N PHE A 243 -15.51 15.52 28.50
CA PHE A 243 -14.77 16.71 28.92
C PHE A 243 -15.09 17.98 28.10
N ILE A 244 -15.57 17.84 26.87
CA ILE A 244 -15.90 18.96 25.96
C ILE A 244 -17.38 18.86 25.55
N PRO A 245 -18.33 19.28 26.41
CA PRO A 245 -19.75 19.25 26.09
C PRO A 245 -20.14 20.32 25.04
N GLY A 246 -21.18 20.03 24.26
CA GLY A 246 -21.74 20.95 23.25
C GLY A 246 -21.30 20.63 21.81
N GLN A 247 -21.44 21.61 20.91
CA GLN A 247 -21.18 21.44 19.46
C GLN A 247 -19.73 21.03 19.16
N LEU A 248 -18.78 21.39 20.03
CA LEU A 248 -17.37 21.00 19.96
C LEU A 248 -17.15 19.51 20.29
N GLY A 249 -18.02 18.89 21.10
CA GLY A 249 -17.98 17.45 21.39
C GLY A 249 -18.31 16.58 20.16
N GLY A 250 -19.18 17.06 19.26
CA GLY A 250 -19.43 16.40 17.97
C GLY A 250 -18.19 16.34 17.08
N TRP A 251 -17.38 17.40 17.08
CA TRP A 251 -16.11 17.44 16.34
C TRP A 251 -15.01 16.56 16.97
N ALA A 252 -15.05 16.37 18.29
CA ALA A 252 -14.17 15.42 18.98
C ALA A 252 -14.42 13.97 18.54
N PHE A 253 -15.68 13.59 18.30
CA PHE A 253 -16.02 12.27 17.76
C PHE A 253 -15.47 12.07 16.35
N VAL A 254 -15.54 13.10 15.49
CA VAL A 254 -14.93 13.09 14.15
C VAL A 254 -13.40 12.92 14.24
N LEU A 255 -12.73 13.69 15.11
CA LEU A 255 -11.30 13.55 15.36
C LEU A 255 -10.91 12.14 15.84
N ALA A 256 -11.73 11.52 16.69
CA ALA A 256 -11.47 10.17 17.16
C ALA A 256 -11.61 9.11 16.05
N ILE A 257 -12.60 9.24 15.15
CA ILE A 257 -12.72 8.39 13.96
C ILE A 257 -11.48 8.54 13.08
N LEU A 258 -11.00 9.77 12.89
CA LEU A 258 -9.81 10.07 12.09
C LEU A 258 -8.54 9.46 12.71
N LEU A 259 -8.37 9.58 14.03
CA LEU A 259 -7.26 8.94 14.76
C LEU A 259 -7.33 7.42 14.66
N ALA A 260 -8.52 6.83 14.83
CA ALA A 260 -8.73 5.39 14.66
C ALA A 260 -8.36 4.93 13.24
N TRP A 261 -8.74 5.72 12.24
CA TRP A 261 -8.41 5.43 10.84
C TRP A 261 -6.90 5.54 10.57
N ALA A 262 -6.23 6.57 11.09
CA ALA A 262 -4.78 6.73 10.98
C ALA A 262 -4.02 5.58 11.66
N PHE A 263 -4.44 5.18 12.86
CA PHE A 263 -3.85 4.06 13.59
C PHE A 263 -4.02 2.74 12.82
N LYS A 264 -5.25 2.49 12.36
CA LYS A 264 -5.58 1.33 11.52
C LYS A 264 -4.68 1.29 10.28
N ALA A 265 -4.58 2.39 9.55
CA ALA A 265 -3.80 2.48 8.32
C ALA A 265 -2.29 2.27 8.57
N ALA A 266 -1.76 2.83 9.66
CA ALA A 266 -0.34 2.71 9.99
C ALA A 266 0.08 1.28 10.37
N PHE A 267 -0.80 0.51 11.01
CA PHE A 267 -0.47 -0.81 11.55
C PHE A 267 -0.91 -1.99 10.67
N ILE A 268 -2.13 -1.96 10.13
CA ILE A 268 -2.71 -3.12 9.45
C ILE A 268 -1.97 -3.46 8.16
N GLU A 269 -1.65 -2.44 7.35
CA GLU A 269 -0.94 -2.63 6.09
C GLU A 269 0.43 -3.31 6.26
N PRO A 270 1.37 -2.82 7.08
CA PRO A 270 2.66 -3.49 7.24
C PRO A 270 2.54 -4.86 7.90
N PHE A 271 1.58 -5.06 8.81
CA PHE A 271 1.31 -6.37 9.38
C PHE A 271 0.91 -7.37 8.29
N ALA A 272 0.03 -6.96 7.37
CA ALA A 272 -0.42 -7.78 6.27
C ALA A 272 0.72 -8.14 5.32
N ILE A 273 1.55 -7.16 4.97
CA ILE A 273 2.76 -7.35 4.15
C ILE A 273 3.71 -8.35 4.83
N ALA A 274 3.97 -8.21 6.13
CA ALA A 274 4.83 -9.13 6.88
C ALA A 274 4.29 -10.57 6.89
N CYS A 275 2.98 -10.76 7.06
CA CYS A 275 2.35 -12.08 6.98
C CYS A 275 2.48 -12.69 5.58
N LEU A 276 2.13 -11.93 4.52
CA LEU A 276 2.13 -12.46 3.17
C LEU A 276 3.54 -12.66 2.60
N MET A 277 4.53 -11.86 3.01
CA MET A 277 5.93 -12.10 2.67
C MET A 277 6.42 -13.43 3.22
N GLN A 278 6.06 -13.81 4.46
CA GLN A 278 6.41 -15.13 5.01
C GLN A 278 5.85 -16.27 4.14
N VAL A 279 4.57 -16.16 3.76
CA VAL A 279 3.93 -17.16 2.89
C VAL A 279 4.64 -17.22 1.55
N TYR A 280 4.80 -16.06 0.89
CA TYR A 280 5.35 -15.98 -0.45
C TYR A 280 6.79 -16.51 -0.50
N PHE A 281 7.67 -16.02 0.38
CA PHE A 281 9.08 -16.40 0.44
C PHE A 281 9.29 -17.88 0.71
N ARG A 282 8.47 -18.50 1.57
CA ARG A 282 8.49 -19.95 1.81
C ARG A 282 7.92 -20.72 0.62
N THR A 283 6.87 -20.21 -0.01
CA THR A 283 6.20 -20.91 -1.12
C THR A 283 7.09 -20.99 -2.35
N ILE A 284 7.83 -19.92 -2.68
CA ILE A 284 8.65 -19.86 -3.90
C ILE A 284 10.02 -20.53 -3.76
N GLU A 285 10.36 -21.05 -2.58
CA GLU A 285 11.67 -21.63 -2.32
C GLU A 285 11.93 -22.83 -3.26
N GLY A 286 13.05 -22.78 -4.00
CA GLY A 286 13.41 -23.78 -4.99
C GLY A 286 12.55 -23.82 -6.26
N GLN A 287 11.58 -22.92 -6.42
CA GLN A 287 10.73 -22.86 -7.61
C GLN A 287 11.38 -22.04 -8.74
N VAL A 288 11.07 -22.41 -9.97
CA VAL A 288 11.43 -21.65 -11.19
C VAL A 288 10.14 -21.06 -11.78
N PRO A 289 10.18 -19.83 -12.34
CA PRO A 289 9.03 -19.24 -13.03
C PRO A 289 8.52 -20.13 -14.18
N ASN A 290 7.23 -20.43 -14.18
CA ASN A 290 6.58 -21.23 -15.20
C ASN A 290 6.40 -20.43 -16.50
N ALA A 291 6.85 -21.00 -17.64
CA ALA A 291 6.83 -20.33 -18.95
C ALA A 291 5.41 -20.07 -19.48
N GLU A 292 4.45 -20.94 -19.19
CA GLU A 292 3.05 -20.75 -19.61
C GLU A 292 2.42 -19.58 -18.86
N TRP A 293 2.66 -19.45 -17.56
CA TRP A 293 2.21 -18.30 -16.77
C TRP A 293 2.86 -16.99 -17.24
N ASP A 294 4.14 -17.03 -17.60
CA ASP A 294 4.81 -15.87 -18.19
C ASP A 294 4.13 -15.40 -19.48
N GLN A 295 3.85 -16.34 -20.38
CA GLN A 295 3.17 -16.05 -21.64
C GLN A 295 1.75 -15.51 -21.40
N ARG A 296 0.95 -16.15 -20.54
CA ARG A 296 -0.41 -15.69 -20.21
C ARG A 296 -0.42 -14.28 -19.64
N LEU A 297 0.55 -13.94 -18.78
CA LEU A 297 0.69 -12.59 -18.24
C LEU A 297 1.12 -11.58 -19.30
N ALA A 298 2.02 -11.97 -20.21
CA ALA A 298 2.44 -11.14 -21.33
C ALA A 298 1.30 -10.88 -22.33
N GLU A 299 0.42 -11.85 -22.56
CA GLU A 299 -0.77 -11.67 -23.40
C GLU A 299 -1.79 -10.74 -22.73
N ALA A 300 -2.07 -10.97 -21.44
CA ALA A 300 -3.12 -10.27 -20.70
C ALA A 300 -2.74 -8.87 -20.19
N SER A 301 -1.45 -8.53 -20.06
CA SER A 301 -1.00 -7.27 -19.45
C SER A 301 0.06 -6.55 -20.27
N SER A 302 -0.28 -5.36 -20.79
CA SER A 302 0.69 -4.45 -21.41
C SER A 302 1.80 -4.04 -20.44
N LYS A 303 1.48 -3.90 -19.14
CA LYS A 303 2.44 -3.53 -18.10
C LYS A 303 3.42 -4.67 -17.78
N PHE A 304 2.99 -5.92 -17.88
CA PHE A 304 3.89 -7.06 -17.80
C PHE A 304 4.81 -7.17 -19.03
N ARG A 305 4.31 -6.85 -20.24
CA ARG A 305 5.17 -6.74 -21.42
C ARG A 305 6.24 -5.65 -21.26
N GLU A 306 5.84 -4.47 -20.81
CA GLU A 306 6.76 -3.35 -20.53
C GLU A 306 7.81 -3.73 -19.47
N LEU A 307 7.43 -4.53 -18.46
CA LEU A 307 8.34 -5.07 -17.46
C LEU A 307 9.39 -6.01 -18.09
N ARG A 308 8.95 -6.90 -19.00
CA ARG A 308 9.82 -7.79 -19.77
C ARG A 308 10.76 -7.02 -20.72
N ASP A 309 10.26 -5.99 -21.38
CA ASP A 309 11.06 -5.16 -22.28
C ASP A 309 12.17 -4.42 -21.52
N LYS A 310 11.86 -3.85 -20.35
CA LYS A 310 12.85 -3.22 -19.46
C LYS A 310 13.87 -4.21 -18.91
N ALA A 311 13.44 -5.43 -18.59
CA ALA A 311 14.35 -6.49 -18.20
C ALA A 311 15.37 -6.77 -19.32
N LEU A 312 14.92 -6.94 -20.56
CA LEU A 312 15.79 -7.16 -21.73
C LEU A 312 16.74 -5.98 -22.00
N ALA A 313 16.24 -4.74 -21.91
CA ALA A 313 17.05 -3.54 -22.10
C ALA A 313 18.18 -3.43 -21.06
N SER A 314 17.92 -3.84 -19.82
CA SER A 314 18.91 -3.84 -18.74
C SER A 314 20.06 -4.83 -19.01
N PHE A 315 19.78 -5.96 -19.67
CA PHE A 315 20.82 -6.91 -20.13
C PHE A 315 21.56 -6.44 -21.40
N GLY A 316 20.91 -5.64 -22.25
CA GLY A 316 21.52 -5.07 -23.46
C GLY A 316 22.55 -3.96 -23.16
N GLY A 317 22.31 -3.16 -22.11
CA GLY A 317 23.22 -2.10 -21.68
C GLY A 317 24.56 -2.58 -21.09
N SER A 318 24.59 -3.78 -20.48
CA SER A 318 25.82 -4.36 -19.92
C SER A 318 26.76 -4.97 -20.96
N ARG A 319 26.33 -5.09 -22.23
CA ARG A 319 27.13 -5.70 -23.31
C ARG A 319 28.08 -4.71 -24.01
N TRP A 320 28.00 -3.42 -23.68
CA TRP A 320 28.77 -2.34 -24.31
C TRP A 320 29.85 -1.71 -23.42
N THR A 321 30.05 -2.21 -22.20
CA THR A 321 31.22 -1.92 -21.37
C THR A 321 32.27 -3.02 -21.55
N GLN A 322 32.89 -3.07 -22.73
CA GLN A 322 34.21 -3.71 -22.83
C GLN A 322 35.26 -2.76 -22.24
N PRO A 323 36.25 -3.28 -21.48
CA PRO A 323 37.34 -2.45 -21.02
C PRO A 323 38.16 -2.01 -22.24
N SER A 324 38.27 -0.71 -22.46
CA SER A 324 39.35 -0.16 -23.28
C SER A 324 40.66 -0.57 -22.61
N THR A 325 41.42 -1.42 -23.31
CA THR A 325 42.81 -1.80 -23.00
C THR A 325 43.69 -0.59 -22.76
#